data_AF-A0A915E170-F1
#
_entry.id   AF-A0A915E170-F1
#
_cell.length_a   1.000
_cell.length_b   1.000
_cell.length_c   1.000
_cell.angle_alpha   90.00
_cell.angle_beta   90.00
_cell.angle_gamma   90.00
#
_symmetry.space_group_name_H-M   'P 1'
#
loop_
_entity.id
_entity.type
_entity.pdbx_description
1 polymer ?
#
loop_
_entity_poly.entity_id
_entity_poly.type
_entity_poly.pdbx_seq_one_letter_code
_entity_poly.pdbx_strand_id
1 'polypeptide(L)'
;MCEDRFAKAKSINSILRHVAEKLGYTTNEQLEELYEKTAWHFDTKMKKKAGAFEIFKRALTDPTVFDECDISKQVKEKLIEDIKKKLTPQALKIRSDIEVSCFAYDAIKIALGEGKKCSTEEMPIKINLIAAPLFVITAQTEGQTC
;
A
#
# COMPACT_ATOMS: atom_id res chain seq x y z
N MET A 1 -7.78 -8.81 18.58
CA MET A 1 -6.43 -8.94 19.22
C MET A 1 -5.59 -10.14 18.74
N CYS A 2 -6.15 -11.18 18.12
CA CYS A 2 -5.36 -12.19 17.38
C CYS A 2 -5.35 -11.92 15.87
N GLU A 3 -6.43 -11.33 15.33
CA GLU A 3 -6.57 -11.02 13.91
C GLU A 3 -5.52 -10.03 13.41
N ASP A 4 -5.25 -8.94 14.13
CA ASP A 4 -4.19 -7.99 13.76
C ASP A 4 -2.80 -8.63 13.72
N ARG A 5 -2.53 -9.56 14.65
CA ARG A 5 -1.25 -10.28 14.71
C ARG A 5 -1.11 -11.21 13.51
N PHE A 6 -2.17 -11.94 13.20
CA PHE A 6 -2.22 -12.83 12.04
C PHE A 6 -2.12 -12.03 10.73
N ALA A 7 -2.81 -10.90 10.61
CA ALA A 7 -2.75 -10.04 9.43
C ALA A 7 -1.35 -9.46 9.20
N LYS A 8 -0.66 -9.03 10.27
CA LYS A 8 0.73 -8.57 10.21
C LYS A 8 1.68 -9.69 9.80
N ALA A 9 1.58 -10.87 10.43
CA ALA A 9 2.40 -12.03 10.09
C ALA A 9 2.16 -12.53 8.65
N LYS A 10 0.89 -12.59 8.21
CA LYS A 10 0.50 -12.96 6.84
C LYS A 10 1.04 -11.99 5.81
N SER A 11 1.05 -10.70 6.12
CA SER A 11 1.64 -9.66 5.26
C SER A 11 3.13 -9.91 5.03
N ILE A 12 3.89 -10.16 6.11
CA ILE A 12 5.33 -10.48 6.06
C ILE A 12 5.57 -11.79 5.29
N ASN A 13 4.83 -12.85 5.62
CA ASN A 13 4.95 -14.15 4.95
C ASN A 13 4.73 -14.04 3.43
N SER A 14 3.74 -13.27 3.01
CA SER A 14 3.48 -13.05 1.59
C SER A 14 4.53 -12.15 0.91
N ILE A 15 5.23 -11.27 1.63
CA ILE A 15 6.37 -10.51 1.09
C ILE A 15 7.55 -11.46 0.85
N LEU A 16 7.92 -12.25 1.87
CA LEU A 16 9.07 -13.17 1.80
C LEU A 16 8.87 -14.24 0.73
N ARG A 17 7.64 -14.77 0.59
CA ARG A 17 7.31 -15.70 -0.49
C ARG A 17 7.48 -15.09 -1.88
N HIS A 18 7.03 -13.86 -2.09
CA HIS A 18 7.16 -13.20 -3.38
C HIS A 18 8.62 -12.90 -3.74
N VAL A 19 9.43 -12.51 -2.74
CA VAL A 19 10.87 -12.34 -2.90
C VAL A 19 11.54 -13.67 -3.26
N ALA A 20 11.14 -14.76 -2.62
CA ALA A 20 11.64 -16.11 -2.93
C ALA A 20 11.27 -16.56 -4.35
N GLU A 21 10.02 -16.34 -4.78
CA GLU A 21 9.56 -16.59 -6.15
C GLU A 21 10.38 -15.77 -7.17
N LYS A 22 10.65 -14.49 -6.90
CA LYS A 22 11.50 -13.62 -7.74
C LYS A 22 12.97 -14.02 -7.78
N LEU A 23 13.45 -14.74 -6.79
CA LEU A 23 14.83 -15.25 -6.73
C LEU A 23 14.94 -16.66 -7.29
N GLY A 24 13.79 -17.30 -7.60
CA GLY A 24 13.75 -18.66 -8.11
C GLY A 24 14.04 -19.71 -7.04
N TYR A 25 13.85 -19.40 -5.75
CA TYR A 25 13.97 -20.41 -4.71
C TYR A 25 12.84 -21.42 -4.84
N THR A 26 13.19 -22.67 -5.14
CA THR A 26 12.26 -23.79 -5.31
C THR A 26 12.26 -24.75 -4.12
N THR A 27 13.26 -24.66 -3.24
CA THR A 27 13.42 -25.54 -2.08
C THR A 27 12.91 -24.88 -0.80
N ASN A 28 12.19 -25.64 0.03
CA ASN A 28 11.69 -25.15 1.33
C ASN A 28 12.83 -24.72 2.27
N GLU A 29 13.99 -25.36 2.20
CA GLU A 29 15.17 -25.07 3.03
C GLU A 29 15.69 -23.64 2.81
N GLN A 30 15.79 -23.20 1.54
CA GLN A 30 16.23 -21.85 1.21
C GLN A 30 15.24 -20.79 1.70
N LEU A 31 13.95 -21.13 1.71
CA LEU A 31 12.90 -20.27 2.22
C LEU A 31 12.99 -20.19 3.76
N GLU A 32 13.19 -21.31 4.45
CA GLU A 32 13.39 -21.37 5.90
C GLU A 32 14.61 -20.54 6.35
N GLU A 33 15.75 -20.68 5.68
CA GLU A 33 16.93 -19.85 5.97
C GLU A 33 16.63 -18.36 5.84
N LEU A 34 15.84 -17.97 4.83
CA LEU A 34 15.42 -16.59 4.65
C LEU A 34 14.51 -16.12 5.79
N TYR A 35 13.57 -16.97 6.25
CA TYR A 35 12.72 -16.68 7.40
C TYR A 35 13.52 -16.53 8.70
N GLU A 36 14.49 -17.41 8.92
CA GLU A 36 15.32 -17.40 10.11
C GLU A 36 16.19 -16.13 10.18
N LYS A 37 16.84 -15.78 9.05
CA LYS A 37 17.67 -14.59 8.93
C LYS A 37 16.89 -13.27 8.99
N THR A 38 15.63 -13.25 8.55
CA THR A 38 14.80 -12.04 8.56
C THR A 38 13.77 -12.05 9.70
N ALA A 39 12.65 -12.75 9.49
CA ALA A 39 11.46 -12.65 10.31
C ALA A 39 11.71 -13.11 11.76
N TRP A 40 12.40 -14.24 11.96
CA TRP A 40 12.66 -14.76 13.31
C TRP A 40 13.74 -13.97 14.03
N HIS A 41 14.77 -13.50 13.31
CA HIS A 41 15.76 -12.58 13.88
C HIS A 41 15.09 -11.33 14.45
N PHE A 42 14.18 -10.71 13.70
CA PHE A 42 13.47 -9.51 14.13
C PHE A 42 12.41 -9.75 15.21
N ASP A 43 11.71 -10.89 15.19
CA ASP A 43 10.76 -11.25 16.25
C ASP A 43 11.48 -11.52 17.58
N THR A 44 12.65 -12.17 17.51
CA THR A 44 13.52 -12.44 18.67
C THR A 44 14.13 -11.15 19.22
N LYS A 45 14.61 -10.25 18.34
CA LYS A 45 15.24 -8.97 18.73
C LYS A 45 14.27 -8.02 19.44
N MET A 46 13.02 -7.95 18.98
CA MET A 46 12.03 -7.05 19.57
C MET A 46 11.35 -7.61 20.83
N LYS A 47 11.48 -8.92 21.14
CA LYS A 47 10.79 -9.64 22.25
C LYS A 47 9.29 -9.29 22.38
N LYS A 48 8.67 -8.84 21.30
CA LYS A 48 7.28 -8.38 21.22
C LYS A 48 6.60 -9.11 20.08
N LYS A 49 5.47 -9.73 20.38
CA LYS A 49 4.61 -10.39 19.39
C LYS A 49 4.24 -9.37 18.29
N ALA A 50 4.65 -9.64 17.04
CA ALA A 50 4.51 -8.76 15.87
C ALA A 50 5.52 -7.60 15.75
N GLY A 51 6.66 -7.66 16.45
CA GLY A 51 7.74 -6.66 16.33
C GLY A 51 8.38 -6.62 14.94
N ALA A 52 8.40 -7.75 14.22
CA ALA A 52 8.91 -7.82 12.86
C ALA A 52 8.20 -6.85 11.89
N PHE A 53 6.90 -6.60 12.07
CA PHE A 53 6.15 -5.70 11.20
C PHE A 53 6.56 -4.23 11.37
N GLU A 54 6.88 -3.81 12.59
CA GLU A 54 7.36 -2.45 12.88
C GLU A 54 8.75 -2.22 12.28
N ILE A 55 9.62 -3.24 12.29
CA ILE A 55 10.93 -3.15 11.64
C ILE A 55 10.79 -3.06 10.12
N PHE A 56 9.90 -3.85 9.52
CA PHE A 56 9.61 -3.78 8.09
C PHE A 56 9.03 -2.41 7.70
N LYS A 57 8.19 -1.79 8.55
CA LYS A 57 7.77 -0.40 8.38
C LYS A 57 8.93 0.57 8.49
N ARG A 58 9.80 0.43 9.50
CA ARG A 58 10.97 1.28 9.67
C ARG A 58 11.93 1.16 8.49
N ALA A 59 12.00 -0.01 7.85
CA ALA A 59 12.82 -0.24 6.67
C ALA A 59 12.41 0.58 5.45
N LEU A 60 11.19 1.11 5.40
CA LEU A 60 10.77 2.06 4.35
C LEU A 60 11.48 3.41 4.49
N THR A 61 11.72 3.84 5.73
CA THR A 61 12.35 5.12 6.06
C THR A 61 13.87 4.98 6.17
N ASP A 62 14.34 3.92 6.83
CA ASP A 62 15.76 3.65 7.07
C ASP A 62 16.13 2.22 6.59
N PRO A 63 16.78 2.07 5.43
CA PRO A 63 17.17 0.75 4.89
C PRO A 63 18.32 0.09 5.67
N THR A 64 18.88 0.76 6.67
CA THR A 64 19.98 0.28 7.52
C THR A 64 19.56 -0.85 8.46
N VAL A 65 18.26 -0.99 8.74
CA VAL A 65 17.75 -2.06 9.62
C VAL A 65 18.03 -3.47 9.09
N PHE A 66 18.21 -3.62 7.78
CA PHE A 66 18.56 -4.89 7.14
C PHE A 66 20.08 -5.09 6.96
N ASP A 67 20.94 -4.13 7.32
CA ASP A 67 22.40 -4.32 7.27
C ASP A 67 22.91 -5.25 8.38
N GLU A 68 22.14 -5.42 9.47
CA GLU A 68 22.45 -6.41 10.50
C GLU A 68 22.10 -7.85 10.08
N CYS A 69 21.30 -8.03 9.03
CA CYS A 69 20.96 -9.34 8.52
C CYS A 69 22.00 -9.77 7.46
N ASP A 70 22.58 -10.97 7.62
CA ASP A 70 23.50 -11.59 6.67
C ASP A 70 22.77 -12.11 5.41
N ILE A 71 22.23 -11.16 4.66
CA ILE A 71 21.40 -11.36 3.47
C ILE A 71 22.13 -10.76 2.27
N SER A 72 22.12 -11.49 1.15
CA SER A 72 22.73 -10.99 -0.08
C SER A 72 22.09 -9.68 -0.52
N LYS A 73 22.94 -8.73 -0.99
CA LYS A 73 22.52 -7.37 -1.41
C LYS A 73 21.37 -7.40 -2.42
N GLN A 74 21.35 -8.39 -3.31
CA GLN A 74 20.30 -8.58 -4.31
C GLN A 74 18.94 -8.92 -3.69
N VAL A 75 18.94 -9.67 -2.58
CA VAL A 75 17.72 -10.01 -1.83
C VAL A 75 17.23 -8.79 -1.07
N LYS A 76 18.14 -8.01 -0.46
CA LYS A 76 17.81 -6.77 0.26
C LYS A 76 17.11 -5.75 -0.65
N GLU A 77 17.61 -5.54 -1.87
CA GLU A 77 17.00 -4.61 -2.82
C GLU A 77 15.60 -5.04 -3.25
N LYS A 78 15.42 -6.31 -3.62
CA LYS A 78 14.11 -6.88 -3.98
C LYS A 78 13.12 -6.83 -2.81
N LEU A 79 13.60 -7.10 -1.60
CA LEU A 79 12.81 -7.04 -0.39
C LEU A 79 12.31 -5.61 -0.14
N ILE A 80 13.17 -4.60 -0.25
CA ILE A 80 12.78 -3.18 -0.09
C ILE A 80 11.77 -2.78 -1.18
N GLU A 81 11.96 -3.22 -2.42
CA GLU A 81 11.01 -2.95 -3.51
C GLU A 81 9.62 -3.53 -3.22
N ASP A 82 9.55 -4.78 -2.77
CA ASP A 82 8.28 -5.45 -2.46
C ASP A 82 7.63 -4.89 -1.18
N ILE A 83 8.42 -4.50 -0.17
CA ILE A 83 7.92 -3.79 1.01
C ILE A 83 7.32 -2.44 0.58
N LYS A 84 8.01 -1.66 -0.27
CA LYS A 84 7.47 -0.40 -0.81
C LYS A 84 6.17 -0.61 -1.55
N LYS A 85 6.08 -1.61 -2.44
CA LYS A 85 4.85 -1.88 -3.20
C LYS A 85 3.66 -2.28 -2.32
N LYS A 86 3.92 -2.89 -1.16
CA LYS A 86 2.88 -3.53 -0.36
C LYS A 86 2.52 -2.81 0.94
N LEU A 87 3.45 -2.08 1.54
CA LEU A 87 3.21 -1.25 2.73
C LEU A 87 2.93 0.22 2.40
N THR A 88 3.39 0.73 1.26
CA THR A 88 3.00 2.10 0.85
C THR A 88 1.50 2.05 0.53
N PRO A 89 0.67 2.94 1.12
CA PRO A 89 -0.73 3.00 0.80
C PRO A 89 -0.85 3.22 -0.70
N GLN A 90 -1.32 2.18 -1.42
CA GLN A 90 -1.53 2.30 -2.85
C GLN A 90 -2.61 3.36 -3.05
N ALA A 91 -2.35 4.30 -3.96
CA ALA A 91 -3.28 5.39 -4.23
C ALA A 91 -4.67 4.82 -4.56
N LEU A 92 -5.64 5.15 -3.71
CA LEU A 92 -7.01 4.69 -3.87
C LEU A 92 -7.68 5.56 -4.91
N LYS A 93 -8.24 4.91 -5.94
CA LYS A 93 -9.13 5.58 -6.89
C LYS A 93 -10.54 5.50 -6.33
N ILE A 94 -11.02 6.59 -5.76
CA ILE A 94 -12.37 6.71 -5.25
C ILE A 94 -13.25 7.15 -6.42
N ARG A 95 -14.35 6.42 -6.63
CA ARG A 95 -15.36 6.74 -7.63
C ARG A 95 -16.68 6.98 -6.92
N SER A 96 -17.33 8.08 -7.26
CA SER A 96 -18.66 8.42 -6.77
C SER A 96 -19.53 8.82 -7.96
N ASP A 97 -20.67 8.15 -8.10
CA ASP A 97 -21.67 8.46 -9.10
C ASP A 97 -22.66 9.46 -8.48
N ILE A 98 -22.90 10.58 -9.15
CA ILE A 98 -23.78 11.66 -8.68
C ILE A 98 -24.82 11.94 -9.77
N GLU A 99 -26.08 11.99 -9.37
CA GLU A 99 -27.18 12.39 -10.23
C GLU A 99 -27.50 13.87 -9.99
N VAL A 100 -27.47 14.68 -11.05
CA VAL A 100 -27.84 16.10 -10.99
C VAL A 100 -28.92 16.37 -12.02
N SER A 101 -30.13 16.64 -11.55
CA SER A 101 -31.25 17.09 -12.37
C SER A 101 -31.57 18.55 -12.05
N CYS A 102 -31.53 19.40 -13.09
CA CYS A 102 -31.94 20.79 -12.98
C CYS A 102 -32.60 21.23 -14.29
N PHE A 103 -33.66 22.03 -14.19
CA PHE A 103 -34.37 22.58 -15.35
C PHE A 103 -33.56 23.66 -16.08
N ALA A 104 -32.60 24.29 -15.40
CA ALA A 104 -31.70 25.27 -15.97
C ALA A 104 -30.32 24.63 -16.23
N TYR A 105 -29.93 24.55 -17.50
CA TYR A 105 -28.66 23.93 -17.91
C TYR A 105 -27.42 24.65 -17.33
N ASP A 106 -27.49 25.97 -17.15
CA ASP A 106 -26.40 26.77 -16.60
C ASP A 106 -26.09 26.45 -15.13
N ALA A 107 -27.09 26.05 -14.35
CA ALA A 107 -26.90 25.70 -12.95
C ALA A 107 -25.98 24.48 -12.78
N ILE A 108 -26.09 23.50 -13.69
CA ILE A 108 -25.28 22.27 -13.66
C ILE A 108 -23.82 22.60 -13.95
N LYS A 109 -23.56 23.47 -14.94
CA LYS A 109 -22.19 23.90 -15.28
C LYS A 109 -21.51 24.65 -14.14
N ILE A 110 -22.23 25.54 -13.47
CA ILE A 110 -21.70 26.31 -12.34
C ILE A 110 -21.38 25.36 -11.17
N ALA A 111 -22.29 24.46 -10.83
CA ALA A 111 -22.09 23.49 -9.74
C ALA A 111 -20.87 22.59 -9.97
N LEU A 112 -20.72 22.04 -11.18
CA LEU A 112 -19.55 21.21 -11.54
C LEU A 112 -18.26 22.03 -11.62
N GLY A 113 -18.36 23.31 -12.02
CA GLY A 113 -17.24 24.24 -12.06
C GLY A 113 -16.68 24.54 -10.67
N GLU A 114 -17.55 24.85 -9.70
CA GLU A 114 -17.17 25.05 -8.30
C GLU A 114 -16.63 23.76 -7.68
N GLY A 115 -17.26 22.62 -7.95
CA GLY A 115 -16.78 21.32 -7.50
C GLY A 115 -15.35 21.00 -7.97
N LYS A 116 -14.97 21.44 -9.17
CA LYS A 116 -13.61 21.30 -9.69
C LYS A 116 -12.60 22.24 -9.00
N LYS A 117 -13.03 23.43 -8.56
CA LYS A 117 -12.17 24.38 -7.84
C LYS A 117 -11.79 23.90 -6.44
N CYS A 118 -12.64 23.08 -5.82
CA CYS A 118 -12.32 22.43 -4.54
C CYS A 118 -11.25 21.33 -4.65
N SER A 119 -10.71 21.05 -5.84
CA SER A 119 -9.61 20.10 -6.01
C SER A 119 -8.33 20.65 -5.39
N THR A 120 -7.68 19.88 -4.52
CA THR A 120 -6.35 20.17 -3.99
C THR A 120 -5.25 19.52 -4.84
N GLU A 121 -4.01 19.99 -4.71
CA GLU A 121 -2.85 19.48 -5.46
C GLU A 121 -2.53 18.02 -5.07
N GLU A 122 -2.78 17.66 -3.82
CA GLU A 122 -2.64 16.29 -3.28
C GLU A 122 -3.79 15.35 -3.68
N MET A 123 -4.95 15.89 -4.08
CA MET A 123 -6.14 15.10 -4.46
C MET A 123 -6.78 15.64 -5.75
N PRO A 124 -6.30 15.20 -6.93
CA PRO A 124 -6.88 15.64 -8.19
C PRO A 124 -8.26 15.02 -8.40
N ILE A 125 -9.28 15.88 -8.50
CA ILE A 125 -10.67 15.48 -8.79
C ILE A 125 -10.94 15.57 -10.29
N LYS A 126 -11.41 14.47 -10.89
CA LYS A 126 -11.83 14.39 -12.29
C LYS A 126 -13.33 14.11 -12.37
N ILE A 127 -14.06 15.00 -13.03
CA ILE A 127 -15.50 14.84 -13.27
C ILE A 127 -15.67 14.40 -14.72
N ASN A 128 -16.31 13.24 -14.92
CA ASN A 128 -16.66 12.68 -16.23
C ASN A 128 -18.18 12.56 -16.35
N LEU A 129 -18.71 12.85 -17.54
CA LEU A 129 -20.11 12.61 -17.87
C LEU A 129 -20.22 11.24 -18.55
N ILE A 130 -21.03 10.34 -18.00
CA ILE A 130 -21.35 9.05 -18.66
C ILE A 130 -22.60 9.21 -19.51
N ALA A 131 -23.68 9.72 -18.90
CA ALA A 131 -24.96 9.98 -19.56
C ALA A 131 -25.67 11.12 -18.82
N ALA A 132 -26.56 11.87 -19.45
CA ALA A 132 -27.48 12.73 -18.69
C ALA A 132 -28.51 11.83 -17.96
N PRO A 133 -28.80 11.99 -16.64
CA PRO A 133 -28.31 12.94 -15.62
C PRO A 133 -27.15 12.43 -14.71
N LEU A 134 -26.45 11.37 -15.11
CA LEU A 134 -25.42 10.67 -14.33
C LEU A 134 -23.99 11.19 -14.60
N PHE A 135 -23.42 11.80 -13.58
CA PHE A 135 -22.03 12.25 -13.54
C PHE A 135 -21.19 11.32 -12.66
N VAL A 136 -19.92 11.15 -13.02
CA VAL A 136 -18.98 10.34 -12.26
C VAL A 136 -17.81 11.20 -11.85
N ILE A 137 -17.59 11.25 -10.54
CA ILE A 137 -16.45 11.91 -9.95
C ILE A 137 -15.44 10.84 -9.56
N THR A 138 -14.23 10.97 -10.10
CA THR A 138 -13.09 10.14 -9.74
C THR A 138 -12.07 11.00 -9.03
N ALA A 139 -11.71 10.63 -7.80
CA ALA A 139 -10.61 11.26 -7.07
C ALA A 139 -9.53 10.22 -6.78
N GLN A 140 -8.27 10.67 -6.75
CA GLN A 140 -7.14 9.84 -6.34
C GLN A 140 -6.55 10.42 -5.08
N THR A 141 -6.49 9.62 -4.01
CA THR A 141 -5.86 10.00 -2.75
C THR A 141 -4.77 9.00 -2.43
N GLU A 142 -3.59 9.48 -2.09
CA GLU A 142 -2.59 8.67 -1.40
C GLU A 142 -3.14 8.41 0.00
N GLY A 143 -3.53 7.16 0.27
CA GLY A 143 -4.39 6.82 1.40
C GLY A 143 -3.82 7.24 2.74
N GLN A 144 -4.24 8.40 3.25
CA GLN A 144 -4.36 8.62 4.68
C GLN A 144 -5.66 7.95 5.11
N THR A 145 -5.52 6.81 5.79
CA THR A 145 -6.56 6.21 6.62
C THR A 145 -7.20 7.29 7.49
N CYS A 146 -8.49 7.57 7.27
CA CYS A 146 -9.34 8.26 8.23
C CYS A 146 -9.51 7.40 9.50
#